data_AF-A0A2D6MAR5-F1
#
_entry.id   AF-A0A2D6MAR5-F1
#
_cell.length_a   1.000
_cell.length_b   1.000
_cell.length_c   1.000
_cell.angle_alpha   90.00
_cell.angle_beta   90.00
_cell.angle_gamma   90.00
#
_symmetry.space_group_name_H-M   'P 1'
#
loop_
_entity.id
_entity.type
_entity.pdbx_description
1 polymer ?
#
loop_
_entity_poly.entity_id
_entity_poly.type
_entity_poly.pdbx_seq_one_letter_code
_entity_poly.pdbx_strand_id
1 'polypeptide(L)'
;MKEGLMTCAKHCVETDTGCPNLKCRFWIDYSDEHNCTLVSIYTNGRMTLRQVGDRLGISFARVKQIESRALERLKNNPLAASLFF
;
A
#
# COMPACT_ATOMS: atom_id res chain seq x y z
N MET A 1 -2.49 -12.57 -17.51
CA MET A 1 -1.63 -11.36 -17.50
C MET A 1 -1.96 -10.57 -16.23
N LYS A 2 -0.96 -10.15 -15.45
CA LYS A 2 -1.18 -9.35 -14.22
C LYS A 2 -1.52 -7.90 -14.60
N GLU A 3 -2.74 -7.65 -15.06
CA GLU A 3 -3.21 -6.29 -15.34
C GLU A 3 -3.38 -5.49 -14.03
N GLY A 4 -2.96 -4.23 -14.03
CA GLY A 4 -3.08 -3.33 -12.87
C GLY A 4 -1.79 -3.08 -12.07
N LEU A 5 -0.73 -3.86 -12.28
CA LEU A 5 0.56 -3.65 -11.60
C LEU A 5 1.53 -2.82 -12.46
N MET A 6 2.27 -1.89 -11.84
CA MET A 6 3.31 -1.12 -12.54
C MET A 6 4.40 -2.02 -13.11
N THR A 7 5.07 -1.58 -14.18
CA THR A 7 6.15 -2.34 -14.85
C THR A 7 7.29 -2.71 -13.89
N CYS A 8 7.69 -1.81 -13.00
CA CYS A 8 8.72 -2.09 -12.00
C CYS A 8 8.31 -3.17 -10.99
N ALA A 9 7.06 -3.10 -10.49
CA ALA A 9 6.53 -4.08 -9.55
C ALA A 9 6.31 -5.45 -10.22
N LYS A 10 5.91 -5.49 -11.50
CA LYS A 10 5.88 -6.72 -12.29
C LYS A 10 7.24 -7.38 -12.39
N HIS A 11 8.26 -6.60 -12.75
CA HIS A 11 9.63 -7.09 -12.85
C HIS A 11 10.13 -7.68 -11.52
N CYS A 12 9.87 -7.02 -10.39
CA CYS A 12 10.26 -7.54 -9.07
C CYS A 12 9.62 -8.91 -8.79
N VAL A 13 8.33 -9.06 -9.13
CA VAL A 13 7.60 -10.32 -8.94
C VAL A 13 8.03 -11.41 -9.93
N GLU A 14 8.37 -11.07 -11.18
CA GLU A 14 8.83 -12.03 -12.20
C GLU A 14 10.24 -12.53 -11.93
N THR A 15 11.09 -11.67 -11.37
CA THR A 15 12.49 -12.00 -11.03
C THR A 15 12.65 -12.51 -9.60
N ASP A 16 11.59 -12.51 -8.79
CA ASP A 16 11.61 -12.85 -7.37
C ASP A 16 12.65 -12.04 -6.57
N THR A 17 12.78 -10.75 -6.90
CA THR A 17 13.76 -9.85 -6.28
C THR A 17 13.09 -8.69 -5.55
N GLY A 18 13.66 -8.27 -4.42
CA GLY A 18 13.25 -7.08 -3.69
C GLY A 18 13.53 -5.80 -4.47
N CYS A 19 12.67 -4.78 -4.33
CA CYS A 19 12.85 -3.51 -5.01
C CYS A 19 14.13 -2.79 -4.51
N PRO A 20 15.12 -2.52 -5.38
CA PRO A 20 16.38 -1.90 -4.97
C PRO A 20 16.24 -0.39 -4.72
N ASN A 21 15.13 0.23 -5.11
CA ASN A 21 14.93 1.67 -5.01
C ASN A 21 14.30 2.06 -3.67
N LEU A 22 15.15 2.24 -2.66
CA LEU A 22 14.77 2.69 -1.30
C LEU A 22 14.07 4.07 -1.27
N LYS A 23 14.23 4.90 -2.32
CA LYS A 23 13.62 6.23 -2.41
C LYS A 23 12.23 6.20 -3.07
N CYS A 24 11.77 5.03 -3.51
CA CYS A 24 10.45 4.90 -4.14
C CYS A 24 9.34 5.18 -3.12
N ARG A 25 8.31 5.92 -3.53
CA ARG A 25 7.14 6.26 -2.69
C ARG A 25 6.39 5.03 -2.16
N PHE A 26 6.44 3.92 -2.89
CA PHE A 26 5.77 2.67 -2.54
C PHE A 26 6.73 1.65 -1.90
N TRP A 27 7.97 2.07 -1.62
CA TRP A 27 8.94 1.20 -0.97
C TRP A 27 8.57 1.02 0.50
N ILE A 28 8.58 -0.23 0.95
CA ILE A 28 8.36 -0.62 2.34
C ILE A 28 9.41 -1.64 2.74
N ASP A 29 9.79 -1.64 4.02
CA ASP A 29 10.75 -2.61 4.54
C ASP A 29 10.06 -3.96 4.83
N TYR A 30 9.64 -4.63 3.76
CA TYR A 30 8.94 -5.90 3.80
C TYR A 30 9.37 -6.79 2.62
N SER A 31 10.38 -7.63 2.86
CA SER A 31 11.04 -8.44 1.83
C SER A 31 10.13 -9.47 1.18
N ASP A 32 9.20 -10.06 1.93
CA ASP A 32 8.33 -11.15 1.46
C ASP A 32 7.40 -10.71 0.33
N GLU A 33 7.21 -9.39 0.15
CA GLU A 33 6.40 -8.80 -0.93
C GLU A 33 7.24 -7.82 -1.75
N HIS A 34 8.50 -8.18 -1.96
CA HIS A 34 9.48 -7.46 -2.78
C HIS A 34 9.67 -5.99 -2.41
N ASN A 35 9.50 -5.65 -1.13
CA ASN A 35 9.63 -4.29 -0.60
C ASN A 35 8.68 -3.28 -1.27
N CYS A 36 7.51 -3.72 -1.77
CA CYS A 36 6.62 -2.85 -2.53
C CYS A 36 5.16 -2.94 -2.07
N THR A 37 4.58 -1.81 -1.66
CA THR A 37 3.16 -1.73 -1.24
C THR A 37 2.19 -2.20 -2.34
N LEU A 38 2.50 -1.95 -3.62
CA LEU A 38 1.64 -2.37 -4.73
C LEU A 38 1.62 -3.89 -4.88
N VAL A 39 2.76 -4.54 -4.66
CA VAL A 39 2.84 -6.01 -4.64
C VAL A 39 2.06 -6.54 -3.44
N SER A 40 2.22 -5.94 -2.25
CA SER A 40 1.46 -6.32 -1.05
C SER A 40 -0.05 -6.32 -1.30
N ILE A 41 -0.57 -5.25 -1.91
CA ILE A 41 -1.99 -5.12 -2.22
C ILE A 41 -2.41 -6.13 -3.29
N TYR A 42 -1.60 -6.31 -4.33
CA TYR A 42 -1.93 -7.22 -5.42
C TYR A 42 -1.99 -8.68 -4.97
N THR A 43 -1.04 -9.11 -4.14
CA THR A 43 -0.92 -10.50 -3.69
C THR A 43 -1.96 -10.87 -2.64
N ASN A 44 -2.25 -9.96 -1.69
CA ASN A 44 -3.12 -10.26 -0.55
C ASN A 44 -4.56 -9.74 -0.72
N GLY A 45 -4.78 -8.77 -1.61
CA GLY A 45 -6.06 -8.08 -1.74
C GLY A 45 -6.37 -7.20 -0.53
N ARG A 46 -7.58 -7.34 0.02
CA ARG A 46 -8.03 -6.59 1.20
C ARG A 46 -7.30 -7.08 2.45
N MET A 47 -6.56 -6.18 3.10
CA MET A 47 -5.84 -6.47 4.33
C MET A 47 -6.50 -5.81 5.53
N THR A 48 -6.36 -6.44 6.70
CA THR A 48 -6.73 -5.84 7.98
C THR A 48 -5.71 -4.78 8.39
N LEU A 49 -6.10 -3.84 9.25
CA LEU A 49 -5.18 -2.82 9.77
C LEU A 49 -3.98 -3.40 10.54
N ARG A 50 -4.11 -4.61 11.09
CA ARG A 50 -2.99 -5.32 11.75
C ARG A 50 -1.96 -5.75 10.71
N GLN A 51 -2.41 -6.46 9.67
CA GLN A 51 -1.57 -6.88 8.55
C GLN A 51 -0.86 -5.71 7.85
N VAL A 52 -1.54 -4.57 7.74
CA VAL A 52 -0.93 -3.33 7.22
C VAL A 52 0.14 -2.79 8.17
N GLY A 53 -0.11 -2.83 9.48
CA GLY A 53 0.86 -2.42 10.50
C GLY A 53 2.14 -3.26 10.46
N ASP A 54 1.99 -4.58 10.32
CA ASP A 54 3.11 -5.53 10.24
C ASP A 54 4.03 -5.21 9.04
N ARG A 55 3.45 -4.86 7.87
CA ARG A 55 4.20 -4.48 6.65
C ARG A 55 4.88 -3.13 6.73
N LEU A 56 4.25 -2.18 7.41
CA LEU A 56 4.75 -0.81 7.54
C LEU A 56 5.67 -0.62 8.75
N GLY A 57 5.84 -1.64 9.60
CA GLY A 57 6.62 -1.55 10.83
C GLY A 57 6.03 -0.59 11.87
N ILE A 58 4.71 -0.42 11.89
CA ILE A 58 4.01 0.50 12.81
C ILE A 58 2.87 -0.18 13.56
N SER A 59 2.54 0.33 14.74
CA SER A 59 1.48 -0.27 15.56
C SER A 59 0.10 -0.16 14.91
N PHE A 60 -0.77 -1.15 15.18
CA PHE A 60 -2.18 -1.12 14.76
C PHE A 60 -2.88 0.20 15.11
N ALA A 61 -2.63 0.73 16.31
CA ALA A 61 -3.19 2.01 16.74
C ALA A 61 -2.73 3.16 15.84
N ARG A 62 -1.46 3.16 15.40
CA ARG A 62 -0.92 4.15 14.48
C ARG A 62 -1.56 4.05 13.09
N VAL A 63 -1.73 2.84 12.55
CA VAL A 63 -2.42 2.62 11.27
C VAL A 63 -3.85 3.16 11.33
N LYS A 64 -4.61 2.82 12.38
CA LYS A 64 -5.98 3.30 12.59
C LYS A 64 -6.06 4.83 12.65
N GLN A 65 -5.13 5.47 13.34
CA GLN A 65 -5.06 6.94 13.40
C GLN A 65 -4.83 7.57 12.02
N ILE A 66 -3.92 7.00 11.23
CA ILE A 66 -3.62 7.49 9.86
C ILE A 66 -4.85 7.32 8.97
N GLU A 67 -5.46 6.14 8.96
CA GLU A 67 -6.68 5.84 8.21
C GLU A 67 -7.82 6.81 8.58
N SER A 68 -8.11 6.96 9.88
CA SER A 68 -9.20 7.81 10.35
C SER A 68 -9.03 9.26 9.91
N ARG A 69 -7.81 9.81 10.02
CA ARG A 69 -7.49 11.17 9.56
C ARG A 69 -7.56 11.30 8.04
N ALA A 70 -7.19 10.26 7.29
CA ALA A 70 -7.31 10.27 5.84
C ALA A 70 -8.78 10.29 5.41
N LEU A 71 -9.63 9.47 6.05
CA LEU A 71 -11.08 9.45 5.81
C LEU A 71 -11.74 10.78 6.17
N GLU A 72 -11.35 11.40 7.28
CA GLU A 72 -11.84 12.73 7.67
C GLU A 72 -11.50 13.80 6.61
N ARG A 73 -10.25 13.79 6.12
CA ARG A 73 -9.83 14.71 5.04
C ARG A 73 -10.60 14.49 3.75
N LEU A 74 -10.89 13.24 3.39
CA LEU A 74 -11.69 12.92 2.21
C LEU A 74 -13.13 13.40 2.36
N LYS A 75 -13.75 13.19 3.53
CA LYS A 75 -15.10 13.68 3.84
C LYS A 75 -15.21 15.20 3.75
N ASN A 76 -14.18 15.90 4.20
CA ASN A 76 -14.16 17.37 4.23
C ASN A 76 -13.67 17.99 2.91
N ASN A 77 -13.29 17.18 1.92
CA ASN A 77 -12.86 17.68 0.61
C ASN A 77 -14.08 17.86 -0.31
N PRO A 78 -14.44 19.10 -0.71
CA PRO A 78 -15.60 19.37 -1.55
C PRO A 78 -15.56 18.65 -2.91
N LEU A 79 -14.35 18.41 -3.45
CA LEU A 79 -14.14 17.72 -4.72
C LEU A 79 -14.29 16.19 -4.60
N ALA A 80 -14.15 15.64 -3.39
CA ALA A 80 -14.33 14.22 -3.13
C ALA A 80 -15.76 13.89 -2.69
N ALA A 81 -16.50 14.85 -2.14
CA ALA A 81 -17.90 14.68 -1.75
C ALA A 81 -18.80 14.28 -2.95
N SER A 82 -18.48 14.72 -4.16
CA SER A 82 -19.17 14.34 -5.40
C SER A 82 -18.83 12.95 -5.93
N LEU A 83 -17.87 12.23 -5.34
CA LEU A 83 -17.57 10.83 -5.70
C LEU A 83 -18.42 9.82 -4.91
N PHE A 84 -19.20 10.30 -3.94
CA PHE A 84 -20.06 9.48 -3.08
C PHE A 84 -21.57 9.73 -3.28
N PHE A 85 -21.96 10.57 -4.25
CA PHE A 85 -23.33 10.83 -4.68
C PHE A 85 -23.47 10.70 -6.20
#